data_AF-A0A6L5F4C9-F1
#
_entry.id   AF-A0A6L5F4C9-F1
#
_cell.length_a   1.000
_cell.length_b   1.000
_cell.length_c   1.000
_cell.angle_alpha   90.00
_cell.angle_beta   90.00
_cell.angle_gamma   90.00
#
_symmetry.space_group_name_H-M   'P 1'
#
loop_
_entity.id
_entity.type
_entity.pdbx_description
1 polymer ?
#
loop_
_entity_poly.entity_id
_entity_poly.type
_entity_poly.pdbx_seq_one_letter_code
_entity_poly.pdbx_strand_id
1 'polypeptide(L)'
;MKPLRVRGQVIHQVGVPYHWGMRGLSVGDAANDLLPIVLDANVYIQEAKAATCDVQPGRRPRGHALVDLVQRYQDRANQEGQGFRG
;
A
#
# COMPACT_ATOMS: atom_id res chain seq x y z
N MET A 1 -7.82 -2.81 16.45
CA MET A 1 -8.03 -3.97 15.56
C MET A 1 -7.13 -5.10 16.05
N LYS A 2 -7.63 -6.34 16.21
CA LYS A 2 -6.80 -7.47 16.67
C LYS A 2 -6.28 -8.24 15.44
N PRO A 3 -5.02 -8.73 15.43
CA PRO A 3 -4.51 -9.54 14.33
C PRO A 3 -5.31 -10.85 14.17
N LEU A 4 -5.45 -11.32 12.93
CA LEU A 4 -6.11 -12.58 12.60
C LEU A 4 -5.08 -13.69 12.44
N ARG A 5 -5.43 -14.93 12.80
CA ARG A 5 -4.64 -16.12 12.47
C ARG A 5 -5.31 -16.88 11.34
N VAL A 6 -4.68 -16.95 10.17
CA VAL A 6 -5.21 -17.60 8.98
C VAL A 6 -4.14 -18.53 8.43
N ARG A 7 -4.45 -19.83 8.29
CA ARG A 7 -3.52 -20.85 7.75
C ARG A 7 -2.13 -20.83 8.43
N GLY A 8 -2.09 -20.62 9.74
CA GLY A 8 -0.85 -20.55 10.53
C GLY A 8 -0.10 -19.21 10.44
N GLN A 9 -0.55 -18.26 9.62
CA GLN A 9 0.03 -16.93 9.50
C GLN A 9 -0.74 -15.90 10.32
N VAL A 10 -0.04 -14.90 10.82
CA VAL A 10 -0.64 -13.73 11.48
C VAL A 10 -0.85 -12.62 10.45
N ILE A 11 -2.10 -12.17 10.30
CA ILE A 11 -2.49 -11.12 9.37
C ILE A 11 -2.88 -9.88 10.18
N HIS A 12 -2.23 -8.75 9.86
CA HIS A 12 -2.58 -7.44 10.39
C HIS A 12 -3.49 -6.72 9.40
N GLN A 13 -4.64 -6.25 9.88
CA GLN A 13 -5.56 -5.49 9.07
C GLN A 13 -5.32 -3.99 9.29
N VAL A 14 -5.15 -3.25 8.19
CA VAL A 14 -4.93 -1.80 8.18
C VAL A 14 -6.17 -1.14 7.59
N GLY A 15 -6.83 -0.29 8.37
CA GLY A 15 -7.96 0.52 7.89
C GLY A 15 -7.48 1.87 7.39
N VAL A 16 -7.79 2.22 6.14
CA VAL A 16 -7.47 3.53 5.55
C VAL A 16 -8.79 4.28 5.24
N PRO A 17 -9.05 5.41 5.90
CA PRO A 17 -10.26 6.19 5.65
C PRO A 17 -10.15 7.05 4.37
N TYR A 18 -11.27 7.21 3.66
CA TYR A 18 -11.32 7.83 2.32
C TYR A 18 -11.56 9.35 2.31
N HIS A 19 -11.56 10.02 3.44
CA HIS A 19 -12.12 11.38 3.58
C HIS A 19 -11.11 12.53 3.48
N TRP A 20 -9.87 12.26 3.08
CA TRP A 20 -8.82 13.28 2.91
C TRP A 20 -8.46 13.49 1.44
N GLY A 21 -8.05 14.72 1.12
CA GLY A 21 -7.54 15.12 -0.17
C GLY A 21 -6.72 16.40 -0.06
N MET A 22 -6.19 16.87 -1.19
CA MET A 22 -5.21 17.98 -1.23
C MET A 22 -5.81 19.37 -0.95
N ARG A 23 -7.12 19.47 -0.71
CA ARG A 23 -7.85 20.74 -0.49
C ARG A 23 -8.82 20.58 0.68
N GLY A 24 -8.99 21.66 1.46
CA GLY A 24 -9.93 21.72 2.58
C GLY A 24 -9.27 22.19 3.88
N LEU A 25 -10.05 22.22 4.96
CA LEU A 25 -9.61 22.64 6.30
C LEU A 25 -8.66 21.61 6.95
N SER A 26 -8.76 20.34 6.56
CA SER A 26 -7.83 19.27 6.91
C SER A 26 -7.38 18.62 5.61
N VAL A 27 -6.08 18.65 5.33
CA VAL A 27 -5.50 18.13 4.09
C VAL A 27 -4.69 16.86 4.33
N GLY A 28 -4.67 15.98 3.34
CA GLY A 28 -3.94 14.72 3.35
C GLY A 28 -3.89 14.10 1.96
N ASP A 29 -3.24 12.94 1.85
CA ASP A 29 -3.26 12.17 0.61
C ASP A 29 -4.57 11.37 0.50
N ALA A 30 -5.01 11.12 -0.73
CA ALA A 30 -6.21 10.33 -0.96
C ALA A 30 -5.91 8.85 -0.73
N ALA A 31 -6.79 8.13 -0.03
CA ALA A 31 -6.63 6.69 0.18
C ALA A 31 -6.56 5.91 -1.14
N ASN A 32 -7.20 6.41 -2.20
CA ASN A 32 -7.16 5.82 -3.54
C ASN A 32 -5.76 5.82 -4.15
N ASP A 33 -4.86 6.72 -3.73
CA ASP A 33 -3.47 6.74 -4.21
C ASP A 33 -2.67 5.52 -3.72
N LEU A 34 -3.17 4.79 -2.72
CA LEU A 34 -2.53 3.61 -2.14
C LEU A 34 -3.05 2.30 -2.73
N LEU A 35 -4.15 2.33 -3.48
CA LEU A 35 -4.79 1.13 -3.99
C LEU A 35 -4.27 0.80 -5.40
N PRO A 36 -3.86 -0.46 -5.66
CA PRO A 36 -3.60 -0.88 -7.02
C PRO A 36 -4.89 -0.79 -7.84
N ILE A 37 -4.77 -0.44 -9.11
CA ILE A 37 -5.89 -0.51 -10.06
C ILE A 37 -6.04 -1.97 -10.46
N VAL A 38 -6.78 -2.74 -9.66
CA VAL A 38 -7.21 -4.10 -10.00
C VAL A 38 -8.72 -4.07 -10.18
N LEU A 39 -9.18 -4.35 -11.40
CA LEU A 39 -10.59 -4.37 -11.77
C LEU A 39 -11.10 -5.81 -11.71
N ASP A 40 -12.25 -6.04 -11.09
CA ASP A 40 -12.94 -7.34 -11.17
C ASP A 40 -13.26 -7.69 -12.63
N ALA A 41 -13.09 -8.97 -12.98
CA ALA A 41 -13.19 -9.46 -14.36
C ALA A 41 -14.61 -9.42 -14.95
N ASN A 42 -15.65 -9.28 -14.14
CA ASN A 42 -17.03 -9.38 -14.60
C ASN A 42 -17.69 -8.01 -14.78
N VAL A 43 -17.47 -7.09 -13.84
CA VAL A 43 -18.14 -5.78 -13.82
C VAL A 43 -17.17 -4.60 -13.68
N TYR A 44 -15.86 -4.84 -13.71
CA TYR A 44 -14.81 -3.82 -13.65
C TYR A 44 -14.89 -2.90 -12.41
N ILE A 45 -15.44 -3.39 -11.30
CA ILE A 45 -15.41 -2.67 -10.02
C ILE A 45 -14.02 -2.87 -9.40
N GLN A 46 -13.37 -1.76 -9.03
CA GLN A 46 -12.05 -1.80 -8.40
C GLN A 46 -12.11 -2.50 -7.04
N GLU A 47 -11.22 -3.46 -6.80
CA GLU A 47 -11.09 -4.13 -5.51
C GLU A 47 -10.46 -3.19 -4.47
N ALA A 48 -11.27 -2.32 -3.85
CA ALA A 48 -10.82 -1.33 -2.88
C ALA A 48 -10.87 -1.82 -1.41
N LYS A 49 -11.31 -3.08 -1.19
CA LYS A 49 -11.54 -3.63 0.16
C LYS A 49 -10.48 -4.63 0.63
N ALA A 50 -9.60 -5.09 -0.26
CA ALA A 50 -8.50 -5.96 0.07
C ALA A 50 -7.28 -5.64 -0.81
N ALA A 51 -6.18 -5.28 -0.15
CA ALA A 51 -4.87 -5.09 -0.76
C ALA A 51 -3.81 -5.45 0.27
N THR A 52 -2.59 -5.78 -0.18
CA THR A 52 -1.42 -5.88 0.70
C THR A 52 -0.67 -4.56 0.72
N CYS A 53 -0.13 -4.19 1.88
CA CYS A 53 0.64 -2.96 2.03
C CYS A 53 1.75 -3.13 3.06
N ASP A 54 2.77 -2.28 2.95
CA ASP A 54 3.78 -2.05 3.99
C ASP A 54 3.42 -0.77 4.77
N VAL A 55 3.75 -0.73 6.06
CA VAL A 55 3.49 0.42 6.94
C VAL A 55 4.81 0.97 7.44
N GLN A 56 5.10 2.21 7.07
CA GLN A 56 6.31 2.91 7.49
C GLN A 56 5.95 4.07 8.43
N PRO A 57 6.70 4.27 9.54
CA PRO A 57 6.44 5.35 10.47
C PRO A 57 6.78 6.71 9.84
N GLY A 58 6.00 7.73 10.20
CA GLY A 58 6.24 9.12 9.81
C GLY A 58 5.35 9.61 8.67
N ARG A 59 5.65 10.82 8.19
CA ARG A 59 4.91 11.43 7.08
C ARG A 59 5.44 10.91 5.76
N ARG A 60 4.56 10.84 4.75
CA ARG A 60 4.98 10.51 3.38
C ARG A 60 6.05 11.52 2.90
N PRO A 61 7.21 11.05 2.43
CA PRO A 61 8.23 11.91 1.86
C PRO A 61 7.73 12.58 0.57
N ARG A 62 8.31 13.76 0.26
CA ARG A 62 7.97 14.58 -0.92
C ARG A 62 9.25 14.93 -1.69
N GLY A 63 9.12 15.35 -2.94
CA GLY A 63 10.26 15.72 -3.78
C GLY A 63 11.25 14.56 -3.97
N HIS A 64 12.55 14.85 -3.92
CA HIS A 64 13.59 13.83 -4.12
C HIS A 64 13.52 12.69 -3.09
N ALA A 65 13.13 12.96 -1.85
CA ALA A 65 13.00 11.92 -0.82
C ALA A 65 11.92 10.87 -1.16
N LEU A 66 10.91 11.23 -1.97
CA LEU A 66 9.94 10.27 -2.49
C LEU A 66 10.56 9.35 -3.55
N VAL A 67 11.41 9.90 -4.42
CA VAL A 67 12.12 9.12 -5.45
C VAL A 67 13.05 8.11 -4.77
N ASP A 68 13.79 8.55 -3.76
CA ASP A 68 14.67 7.67 -2.97
C ASP A 68 13.88 6.55 -2.29
N LEU A 69 12.67 6.84 -1.80
CA LEU A 69 11.79 5.82 -1.22
C LEU A 69 11.39 4.77 -2.25
N VAL A 70 10.97 5.19 -3.45
CA VAL A 70 10.58 4.25 -4.52
C VAL A 70 11.76 3.39 -4.96
N GLN A 71 12.94 3.99 -5.13
CA GLN A 71 14.15 3.25 -5.51
C GLN A 71 14.47 2.15 -4.49
N ARG A 72 14.40 2.44 -3.19
CA ARG A 72 14.62 1.43 -2.14
C ARG A 72 13.64 0.25 -2.22
N TYR A 73 12.37 0.48 -2.56
CA TYR A 73 11.40 -0.59 -2.74
C TYR A 73 11.71 -1.43 -3.99
N GLN A 74 12.13 -0.80 -5.09
CA GLN A 74 12.53 -1.52 -6.30
C GLN A 74 13.76 -2.39 -6.06
N ASP A 75 14.78 -1.86 -5.37
CA ASP A 75 15.98 -2.61 -5.03
C ASP A 75 15.65 -3.82 -4.16
N ARG A 76 14.77 -3.67 -3.16
CA ARG A 76 14.31 -4.77 -2.30
C ARG A 76 13.59 -5.85 -3.12
N ALA A 77 12.66 -5.47 -3.99
CA ALA A 77 11.93 -6.41 -4.84
C ALA A 77 12.86 -7.18 -5.79
N ASN A 78 13.87 -6.50 -6.33
CA ASN A 78 14.88 -7.11 -7.21
C ASN A 78 15.80 -8.08 -6.45
N GLN A 79 16.08 -7.84 -5.17
CA GLN A 79 16.85 -8.77 -4.34
C GLN A 79 16.04 -10.03 -4.00
N GLU A 80 14.76 -9.88 -3.65
CA GLU A 80 13.86 -11.00 -3.36
C GLU A 80 13.62 -11.88 -4.61
N GLY A 81 13.49 -11.29 -5.80
CA GLY A 81 13.32 -12.02 -7.05
C GLY A 81 14.56 -12.80 -7.52
N GLN A 82 15.76 -12.43 -7.07
CA GLN A 82 17.01 -13.12 -7.39
C GLN A 82 17.25 -14.37 -6.52
N GLY A 83 16.58 -14.48 -5.36
CA GLY A 83 16.65 -15.66 -4.48
C GLY A 83 15.78 -16.85 -4.91
N PHE A 84 14.95 -16.70 -5.95
CA PHE A 84 14.03 -17.73 -6.45
C PHE A 84 14.55 -18.47 -7.72
N ARG A 85 15.82 -18.25 -8.12
CA ARG A 85 16.48 -19.06 -9.15
C ARG A 85 17.37 -20.12 -8.48
N GLY A 86 16.76 -21.21 -8.03
CA GLY A 86 17.43 -22.38 -7.48
C GLY A 86 16.51 -23.59 -7.49
#